data_AF-A0ABD0QBW1-F1
#
_entry.id   AF-A0ABD0QBW1-F1
#
_cell.length_a   1.000
_cell.length_b   1.000
_cell.length_c   1.000
_cell.angle_alpha   90.00
_cell.angle_beta   90.00
_cell.angle_gamma   90.00
#
_symmetry.space_group_name_H-M   'P 1'
#
loop_
_entity.id
_entity.type
_entity.pdbx_description
1 polymer ?
#
loop_
_entity_poly.entity_id
_entity_poly.type
_entity_poly.pdbx_seq_one_letter_code
_entity_poly.pdbx_strand_id
1 'polypeptide(L)' 'VDLLITTKITGIITQGAKDFGHVQFVGSYKVAFSNDGEKWLIYQDEKQQKDK' A
#
# COMPACT_ATOMS: atom_id res chain seq x y z
N VAL A 1 -5.09 -6.92 -2.99
CA VAL A 1 -4.58 -8.31 -2.94
C VAL A 1 -5.54 -9.09 -2.06
N ASP A 2 -6.03 -10.23 -2.54
CA ASP A 2 -6.85 -11.12 -1.72
C ASP A 2 -5.95 -12.21 -1.13
N LEU A 3 -5.97 -12.32 0.21
CA LEU A 3 -5.17 -13.30 0.96
C LEU A 3 -5.99 -14.54 1.35
N LEU A 4 -7.26 -14.62 0.92
CA LEU A 4 -8.25 -15.68 1.19
C LEU A 4 -8.66 -15.86 2.66
N ILE A 5 -7.74 -15.58 3.59
CA ILE A 5 -7.97 -15.60 5.04
C ILE A 5 -7.49 -14.29 5.66
N THR A 6 -8.15 -13.88 6.75
CA THR A 6 -7.73 -12.71 7.52
C THR A 6 -6.30 -12.89 8.00
N THR A 7 -5.41 -12.03 7.51
CA THR A 7 -3.97 -12.17 7.69
C THR A 7 -3.40 -10.89 8.30
N LYS A 8 -2.55 -11.03 9.32
CA LYS A 8 -1.82 -9.90 9.89
C LYS A 8 -0.67 -9.50 8.98
N ILE A 9 -0.80 -8.36 8.32
CA ILE A 9 0.27 -7.76 7.50
C ILE A 9 1.12 -6.86 8.38
N THR A 10 2.43 -7.02 8.35
CA THR A 10 3.39 -6.22 9.15
C THR A 10 4.31 -5.34 8.31
N GLY A 11 4.32 -5.52 6.99
CA GLY A 11 5.16 -4.72 6.10
C GLY A 11 4.81 -4.91 4.63
N ILE A 12 5.18 -3.91 3.82
CA ILE A 12 5.06 -3.88 2.36
C ILE A 12 6.40 -3.41 1.81
N ILE A 13 6.92 -4.10 0.80
CA ILE A 13 8.13 -3.69 0.08
C ILE A 13 7.70 -3.20 -1.31
N THR A 14 8.20 -2.04 -1.71
CA THR A 14 8.02 -1.51 -3.08
C THR A 14 9.36 -1.52 -3.80
N GLN A 15 9.33 -1.78 -5.10
CA GLN A 15 10.50 -1.74 -5.97
C GLN A 15 10.13 -0.99 -7.25
N GLY A 16 11.12 -0.31 -7.82
CA GLY A 16 10.99 0.30 -9.14
C GLY A 16 11.24 -0.71 -10.26
N ALA A 17 11.09 -0.25 -11.49
CA ALA A 17 11.42 -0.99 -12.70
C ALA A 17 12.33 -0.14 -13.60
N LYS A 18 13.15 -0.82 -14.41
CA LYS A 18 13.95 -0.18 -15.45
C LYS A 18 13.76 -0.95 -16.75
N ASP A 19 13.40 -0.23 -17.81
CA ASP A 19 13.29 -0.80 -19.15
C ASP A 19 13.78 0.18 -20.22
N PHE A 20 14.55 -0.29 -21.20
CA PHE A 20 15.18 0.49 -22.28
C PHE A 20 15.76 1.87 -21.86
N GLY A 21 16.39 1.96 -20.69
CA GLY A 21 16.98 3.20 -20.17
C GLY A 21 16.04 4.10 -19.37
N HIS A 22 14.74 3.80 -19.33
CA HIS A 22 13.75 4.51 -18.54
C HIS A 22 13.59 3.82 -17.18
N VAL A 23 13.77 4.58 -16.10
CA VAL A 23 13.57 4.11 -14.72
C VAL A 23 12.24 4.65 -14.20
N GLN A 24 11.42 3.77 -13.64
CA GLN A 24 10.13 4.11 -13.04
C GLN A 24 10.08 3.63 -11.60
N PHE A 25 9.45 4.41 -10.74
CA PHE A 25 9.23 4.09 -9.34
C PHE A 25 7.93 4.75 -8.85
N VAL A 26 7.39 4.24 -7.75
CA VAL A 26 6.21 4.82 -7.10
C VAL A 26 6.65 5.99 -6.22
N GLY A 27 6.19 7.21 -6.52
CA GLY A 27 6.55 8.41 -5.76
C GLY A 27 5.82 8.51 -4.41
N SER A 28 4.55 8.12 -4.36
CA SER A 28 3.76 8.03 -3.13
C SER A 28 2.61 7.04 -3.31
N TYR A 29 2.12 6.48 -2.20
CA TYR A 29 0.97 5.57 -2.20
C TYR A 29 0.20 5.66 -0.88
N LYS A 30 -1.05 5.18 -0.90
CA LYS A 30 -1.87 4.92 0.28
C LYS A 30 -2.22 3.43 0.30
N VAL A 31 -2.44 2.89 1.48
CA VAL A 31 -2.87 1.49 1.66
C VAL A 31 -4.33 1.50 2.09
N ALA A 32 -5.15 0.69 1.43
CA ALA A 32 -6.51 0.40 1.85
C ALA A 32 -6.61 -1.09 2.19
N PHE A 33 -7.42 -1.44 3.19
CA PHE A 33 -7.68 -2.83 3.56
C PHE A 33 -9.18 -3.08 3.79
N SER A 34 -9.58 -4.33 3.64
CA SER A 34 -10.95 -4.80 3.82
C SER A 34 -10.94 -6.28 4.27
N ASN A 35 -11.95 -6.66 5.06
CA ASN A 35 -12.21 -8.06 5.42
C ASN A 35 -13.40 -8.65 4.66
N ASP A 36 -14.13 -7.86 3.88
CA ASP A 36 -15.32 -8.26 3.14
C ASP A 36 -15.21 -8.02 1.62
N GLY A 37 -14.16 -7.34 1.17
CA GLY A 37 -13.95 -6.98 -0.23
C GLY A 37 -14.82 -5.81 -0.73
N GLU A 38 -15.80 -5.37 0.05
CA GLU A 38 -16.78 -4.34 -0.33
C GLU A 38 -16.46 -2.98 0.33
N LYS A 39 -16.16 -2.99 1.64
CA LYS A 39 -15.87 -1.78 2.42
C LYS A 39 -14.40 -1.70 2.72
N TRP A 40 -13.78 -0.59 2.30
CA TRP A 40 -12.34 -0.39 2.40
C TRP A 40 -12.01 0.77 3.33
N LEU A 41 -11.07 0.53 4.24
CA LEU A 41 -10.55 1.54 5.15
C LEU A 41 -9.13 1.92 4.72
N ILE A 42 -8.85 3.22 4.65
CA ILE A 42 -7.50 3.73 4.40
C ILE A 42 -6.69 3.58 5.69
N TYR A 43 -5.55 2.89 5.59
CA TYR A 43 -4.58 2.87 6.68
C TYR A 43 -4.00 4.27 6.88
N GLN A 44 -4.07 4.74 8.12
CA GLN A 44 -3.47 5.99 8.57
C GLN A 44 -2.56 5.66 9.75
N ASP A 45 -1.31 6.07 9.66
CA ASP A 45 -0.38 5.97 10.79
C ASP A 45 -0.73 7.09 11.80
N GLU A 46 -0.81 6.76 13.08
CA GLU A 46 -1.06 7.74 14.15
C GLU A 46 -0.02 8.86 14.16
N LYS A 47 1.20 8.58 13.67
CA LYS A 47 2.29 9.57 13.54
C LYS A 47 2.20 10.44 12.29
N GLN A 48 1.31 10.12 11.35
CA GLN A 48 1.12 10.87 10.09
C GLN A 48 0.02 11.94 10.19
N GLN A 49 -0.40 12.37 11.40
CA GLN A 49 -1.28 13.54 11.59
C GLN A 49 -0.62 14.90 11.24
N LYS A 50 0.29 14.94 10.28
CA LYS A 50 0.70 16.17 9.62
C LYS A 50 0.47 15.99 8.13
N ASP A 51 -0.69 16.44 7.67
CA ASP A 51 -0.84 16.88 6.29
C ASP A 51 0.22 17.96 6.01
N LYS A 52 1.20 17.62 5.17
CA LYS A 52 1.76 18.43 4.07
C LYS A 52 2.88 17.68 3.36
#